data_AF-A0A7R9VDI1-F1
#
_entry.id   AF-A0A7R9VDI1-F1
#
_cell.length_a   1.000
_cell.length_b   1.000
_cell.length_c   1.000
_cell.angle_alpha   90.00
_cell.angle_beta   90.00
_cell.angle_gamma   90.00
#
_symmetry.space_group_name_H-M   'P 1'
#
loop_
_entity.id
_entity.type
_entity.pdbx_description
1 polymer ?
#
loop_
_entity_poly.entity_id
_entity_poly.type
_entity_poly.pdbx_seq_one_letter_code
_entity_poly.pdbx_strand_id
1 'polypeptide(L)'
;EELARARLKAELDRLRQKAYREEAKAREAAASATAAAAASAVPPVHREPAGGEVEAQMRRSLKITWNPTAKNYSADTIRAALLAHGTVEDVVIKDKRKKHKATAFAVMGSEEQAYAAANAVCGDLSEPLLVSLLSKQTSEASGVEIPEVLTHGRVMVDRPSPAAAAAFHDSVGPGPSQPLHP
;
A
#
# COMPACT_ATOMS: atom_id res chain seq x y z
N GLU A 1 4.43 -23.56 38.65
CA GLU A 1 3.25 -23.33 37.79
C GLU A 1 2.25 -22.35 38.39
N GLU A 2 1.89 -22.49 39.68
CA GLU A 2 0.89 -21.65 40.36
C GLU A 2 1.21 -20.14 40.38
N LEU A 3 2.47 -19.75 40.59
CA LEU A 3 2.92 -18.35 40.55
C LEU A 3 2.76 -17.71 39.17
N ALA A 4 2.89 -18.48 38.08
CA ALA A 4 2.71 -17.98 36.73
C ALA A 4 1.23 -17.70 36.45
N ARG A 5 0.33 -18.58 36.93
CA ARG A 5 -1.12 -18.38 36.85
C ARG A 5 -1.59 -17.18 37.68
N ALA A 6 -1.03 -17.00 38.88
CA ALA A 6 -1.33 -15.86 39.74
C ALA A 6 -0.93 -14.52 39.10
N ARG A 7 0.25 -14.45 38.48
CA ARG A 7 0.71 -13.24 37.75
C ARG A 7 -0.16 -12.92 36.54
N LEU A 8 -0.54 -13.94 35.77
CA LEU A 8 -1.42 -13.75 34.61
C LEU A 8 -2.81 -13.27 35.04
N LYS A 9 -3.37 -13.84 36.11
CA LYS A 9 -4.66 -13.41 36.67
C LYS A 9 -4.61 -11.95 37.14
N ALA A 10 -3.55 -11.57 37.87
CA ALA A 10 -3.37 -10.20 38.33
C ALA A 10 -3.27 -9.19 37.18
N GLU A 11 -2.57 -9.52 36.10
CA GLU A 11 -2.47 -8.65 34.92
C GLU A 11 -3.80 -8.57 34.14
N LEU A 12 -4.57 -9.67 34.06
CA LEU A 12 -5.91 -9.64 33.46
C LEU A 12 -6.90 -8.80 34.28
N ASP A 13 -6.88 -8.92 35.61
CA ASP A 13 -7.72 -8.10 36.49
C ASP A 13 -7.33 -6.61 36.40
N ARG A 14 -6.04 -6.30 36.36
CA ARG A 14 -5.54 -4.94 36.13
C ARG A 14 -6.02 -4.37 34.79
N LEU A 15 -5.98 -5.17 33.72
CA LEU A 15 -6.42 -4.74 32.40
C LEU A 15 -7.93 -4.50 32.35
N ARG A 16 -8.72 -5.35 33.00
CA ARG A 16 -10.18 -5.18 33.14
C ARG A 16 -10.54 -3.92 33.91
N GLN A 17 -9.85 -3.65 35.03
CA GLN A 17 -10.06 -2.42 35.81
C GLN A 17 -9.69 -1.16 35.00
N LYS A 18 -8.63 -1.22 34.20
CA LYS A 18 -8.26 -0.11 33.32
C LYS A 18 -9.31 0.12 32.24
N ALA A 19 -9.81 -0.94 31.61
CA ALA A 19 -10.87 -0.84 30.61
C ALA A 19 -12.16 -0.23 31.19
N TYR A 20 -12.58 -0.68 32.38
CA TYR A 20 -13.75 -0.12 33.06
C TYR A 20 -13.60 1.37 33.39
N ARG A 21 -12.40 1.79 33.82
CA ARG A 21 -12.11 3.21 34.09
C ARG A 21 -12.11 4.06 32.83
N GLU A 22 -11.54 3.56 31.75
CA GLU A 22 -11.55 4.27 30.46
C GLU A 22 -12.95 4.35 29.87
N GLU A 23 -13.76 3.29 30.01
CA GLU A 23 -15.17 3.29 29.60
C GLU A 23 -16.02 4.25 30.45
N ALA A 24 -15.82 4.26 31.77
CA ALA A 24 -16.47 5.20 32.67
C ALA A 24 -16.09 6.66 32.34
N LYS A 25 -14.80 6.92 32.09
CA LYS A 25 -14.29 8.24 31.71
C LYS A 25 -14.81 8.67 30.33
N ALA A 26 -14.91 7.75 29.37
CA ALA A 26 -15.49 8.01 28.06
C ALA A 26 -16.99 8.32 28.17
N ARG A 27 -17.71 7.61 29.04
CA ARG A 27 -19.14 7.84 29.29
C ARG A 27 -19.38 9.17 30.01
N GLU A 28 -18.53 9.53 30.97
CA GLU A 28 -18.60 10.81 31.68
C GLU A 28 -18.24 11.98 30.75
N ALA A 29 -17.20 11.84 29.92
CA ALA A 29 -16.86 12.82 28.89
C ALA A 29 -17.98 12.99 27.85
N ALA A 30 -18.63 11.89 27.45
CA ALA A 30 -19.81 11.94 26.59
C ALA A 30 -20.97 12.66 27.28
N ALA A 31 -21.27 12.34 28.55
CA ALA A 31 -22.32 12.99 29.31
C ALA A 31 -22.06 14.50 29.53
N SER A 32 -20.81 14.88 29.81
CA SER A 32 -20.39 16.28 29.94
C SER A 32 -20.46 17.04 28.62
N ALA A 33 -20.15 16.38 27.49
CA ALA A 33 -20.31 16.97 26.16
C ALA A 33 -21.79 17.18 25.80
N THR A 34 -22.67 16.27 26.20
CA THR A 34 -24.13 16.42 26.01
C THR A 34 -24.72 17.51 26.91
N ALA A 35 -24.25 17.62 28.16
CA ALA A 35 -24.68 18.67 29.09
C ALA A 35 -24.18 20.06 28.65
N ALA A 36 -22.95 20.18 28.15
CA ALA A 36 -22.43 21.42 27.58
C ALA A 36 -23.16 21.84 26.29
N ALA A 37 -23.61 20.87 25.48
CA ALA A 37 -24.43 21.13 24.29
C ALA A 37 -25.86 21.60 24.62
N ALA A 38 -26.42 21.18 25.76
CA ALA A 38 -27.76 21.60 26.21
C ALA A 38 -27.78 23.03 26.80
N ALA A 39 -26.64 23.55 27.28
CA ALA A 39 -26.52 24.89 27.87
C ALA A 39 -26.24 25.99 26.85
N SER A 40 -25.84 25.64 25.62
CA SER A 40 -25.57 26.60 24.54
C SER A 40 -26.62 26.46 23.45
N ALA A 41 -27.78 27.10 23.68
CA ALA A 41 -28.83 27.28 22.68
C ALA A 41 -28.34 28.21 21.55
N VAL A 42 -27.57 27.65 20.63
CA VAL A 42 -27.32 28.18 19.28
C VAL A 42 -27.37 26.96 18.37
N PRO A 43 -28.26 26.90 17.36
CA PRO A 43 -28.42 25.69 16.56
C PRO A 43 -27.13 25.40 15.78
N PRO A 44 -26.44 24.28 16.03
CA PRO A 44 -25.34 23.87 15.17
C PRO A 44 -25.94 23.13 13.98
N VAL A 45 -25.79 23.74 12.81
CA VAL A 45 -25.92 23.09 11.51
C VAL A 45 -25.11 21.79 11.50
N HIS A 46 -25.76 20.70 11.13
CA HIS A 46 -25.21 19.37 10.82
C HIS A 46 -24.30 18.73 11.89
N ARG A 47 -24.93 17.96 12.78
CA ARG A 47 -24.27 16.80 13.41
C ARG A 47 -24.87 15.52 12.82
N GLU A 48 -24.37 15.13 11.65
CA GLU A 48 -24.62 13.82 11.07
C GLU A 48 -23.75 12.75 11.78
N PRO A 49 -24.15 11.47 11.77
CA PRO A 49 -23.49 10.41 12.54
C PRO A 49 -22.07 10.15 12.02
N ALA A 50 -21.08 10.42 12.88
CA ALA A 50 -19.63 10.44 12.61
C ALA A 50 -18.97 9.09 12.22
N GLY A 51 -19.75 8.08 11.81
CA GLY A 51 -19.22 6.82 11.27
C GLY A 51 -18.94 6.86 9.77
N GLY A 52 -19.87 7.44 8.99
CA GLY A 52 -19.77 7.46 7.53
C GLY A 52 -18.72 8.42 6.99
N GLU A 53 -18.62 9.61 7.60
CA GLU A 53 -17.69 10.67 7.19
C GLU A 53 -16.22 10.25 7.37
N VAL A 54 -15.89 9.65 8.53
CA VAL A 54 -14.52 9.20 8.83
C VAL A 54 -14.12 8.05 7.90
N GLU A 55 -15.03 7.12 7.62
CA GLU A 55 -14.78 6.01 6.71
C GLU A 55 -14.62 6.50 5.25
N ALA A 56 -15.43 7.46 4.83
CA ALA A 56 -15.29 8.12 3.53
C ALA A 56 -13.96 8.88 3.42
N GLN A 57 -13.54 9.57 4.49
CA GLN A 57 -12.24 10.22 4.55
C GLN A 57 -11.10 9.20 4.45
N MET A 58 -11.20 8.05 5.12
CA MET A 58 -10.20 6.99 5.02
C MET A 58 -10.07 6.41 3.60
N ARG A 59 -11.18 6.26 2.87
CA ARG A 59 -11.19 5.79 1.47
C ARG A 59 -10.44 6.72 0.52
N ARG A 60 -10.59 8.04 0.70
CA ARG A 60 -9.88 9.07 -0.08
C ARG A 60 -8.52 9.47 0.51
N SER A 61 -8.03 8.75 1.52
CA SER A 61 -6.76 9.04 2.17
C SER A 61 -5.61 8.20 1.65
N LEU A 62 -4.45 8.84 1.55
CA LEU A 62 -3.18 8.25 1.13
C LEU A 62 -2.22 8.19 2.31
N LYS A 63 -1.51 7.08 2.40
CA LYS A 63 -0.31 6.93 3.22
C LYS A 63 0.91 7.09 2.31
N ILE A 64 1.76 8.04 2.67
CA ILE A 64 2.93 8.42 1.90
C ILE A 64 4.16 8.11 2.73
N THR A 65 5.15 7.45 2.15
CA THR A 65 6.40 7.12 2.84
C THR A 65 7.60 7.46 1.97
N TRP A 66 8.67 7.94 2.59
CA TRP A 66 9.91 8.30 1.90
C TRP A 66 11.11 8.18 2.84
N ASN A 67 12.30 8.20 2.26
CA ASN A 67 13.56 8.24 3.00
C ASN A 67 13.98 9.71 3.25
N PRO A 68 13.89 10.22 4.48
CA PRO A 68 14.24 11.60 4.79
C PRO A 68 15.76 11.85 4.77
N THR A 69 16.59 10.79 4.72
CA THR A 69 18.06 10.93 4.61
C THR A 69 18.47 11.32 3.20
N ALA A 70 17.72 10.87 2.19
CA ALA A 70 18.03 11.16 0.80
C ALA A 70 17.39 12.48 0.35
N LYS A 71 16.09 12.68 0.65
CA LYS A 71 15.41 13.94 0.39
C LYS A 71 14.41 14.27 1.49
N ASN A 72 14.49 15.48 2.01
CA ASN A 72 13.57 15.95 3.05
C ASN A 72 12.36 16.63 2.40
N TYR A 73 11.30 15.85 2.18
CA TYR A 73 10.03 16.37 1.71
C TYR A 73 9.29 17.13 2.82
N SER A 74 8.89 18.36 2.52
CA SER A 74 8.00 19.18 3.35
C SER A 74 6.52 18.90 2.99
N ALA A 75 5.59 19.37 3.83
CA ALA A 75 4.17 19.19 3.57
C ALA A 75 3.77 19.88 2.24
N ASP A 76 4.32 21.07 1.97
CA ASP A 76 4.09 21.82 0.73
C ASP A 76 4.61 21.08 -0.50
N THR A 77 5.80 20.46 -0.41
CA THR A 77 6.37 19.69 -1.52
C THR A 77 5.53 18.44 -1.81
N ILE A 78 5.04 17.75 -0.78
CA ILE A 78 4.16 16.60 -0.94
C ILE A 78 2.83 17.03 -1.56
N ARG A 79 2.26 18.15 -1.09
CA ARG A 79 1.03 18.70 -1.65
C ARG A 79 1.18 19.07 -3.12
N ALA A 80 2.28 19.72 -3.50
CA ALA A 80 2.56 20.08 -4.89
C ALA A 80 2.68 18.84 -5.79
N ALA A 81 3.33 17.78 -5.31
CA ALA A 81 3.43 16.53 -6.06
C ALA A 81 2.07 15.84 -6.27
N LEU A 82 1.19 15.88 -5.26
CA LEU A 82 -0.15 15.30 -5.35
C LEU A 82 -1.12 16.14 -6.20
N LEU A 83 -0.85 17.43 -6.36
CA LEU A 83 -1.71 18.35 -7.11
C LEU A 83 -1.86 17.95 -8.59
N ALA A 84 -0.85 17.26 -9.14
CA ALA A 84 -0.90 16.70 -10.49
C ALA A 84 -1.95 15.60 -10.66
N HIS A 85 -2.37 14.96 -9.56
CA HIS A 85 -3.34 13.86 -9.55
C HIS A 85 -4.71 14.28 -9.01
N GLY A 86 -4.81 15.47 -8.42
CA GLY A 86 -6.06 15.96 -7.88
C GLY A 86 -5.95 17.10 -6.87
N THR A 87 -7.11 17.53 -6.37
CA THR A 87 -7.21 18.49 -5.28
C THR A 87 -6.86 17.81 -3.95
N VAL A 88 -5.97 18.45 -3.18
CA VAL A 88 -5.53 17.99 -1.87
C VAL A 88 -6.19 18.83 -0.78
N GLU A 89 -6.95 18.18 0.10
CA GLU A 89 -7.63 18.82 1.22
C GLU A 89 -6.67 19.05 2.39
N ASP A 90 -5.93 18.02 2.78
CA ASP A 90 -5.04 18.07 3.94
C ASP A 90 -3.82 17.17 3.78
N VAL A 91 -2.69 17.57 4.39
CA VAL A 91 -1.45 16.79 4.43
C VAL A 91 -0.85 16.88 5.83
N VAL A 92 -0.77 15.73 6.50
CA VAL A 92 -0.23 15.60 7.85
C VAL A 92 1.04 14.75 7.83
N ILE A 93 2.17 15.37 8.14
CA ILE A 93 3.43 14.63 8.33
C ILE A 93 3.48 14.08 9.75
N LYS A 94 3.72 12.77 9.87
CA LYS A 94 3.89 12.11 11.16
C LYS A 94 5.32 12.29 11.66
N ASP A 95 5.46 12.41 12.98
CA ASP A 95 6.78 12.41 13.62
C ASP A 95 7.62 11.20 13.20
N LYS A 96 8.89 11.50 12.90
CA LYS A 96 9.87 10.53 12.42
C LYS A 96 10.23 9.56 13.55
N ARG A 97 9.61 8.38 13.58
CA ARG A 97 9.97 7.30 14.52
C ARG A 97 11.29 6.60 14.16
N LYS A 98 11.67 6.61 12.88
CA LYS A 98 12.89 5.96 12.35
C LYS A 98 13.70 6.98 11.53
N LYS A 99 15.03 6.94 11.65
CA LYS A 99 15.94 7.87 10.95
C LYS A 99 15.79 7.82 9.42
N HIS A 100 15.52 6.64 8.86
CA HIS A 100 15.47 6.41 7.40
C HIS A 100 14.05 6.24 6.85
N LYS A 101 13.02 6.55 7.64
CA LYS A 101 11.64 6.44 7.18
C LYS A 101 10.76 7.54 7.77
N ALA A 102 10.33 8.44 6.92
CA ALA A 102 9.28 9.40 7.21
C ALA A 102 7.95 8.89 6.68
N THR A 103 6.85 9.38 7.24
CA THR A 103 5.51 8.97 6.83
C THR A 103 4.58 10.17 6.94
N ALA A 104 3.71 10.34 5.96
CA ALA A 104 2.66 11.35 5.97
C ALA A 104 1.32 10.70 5.58
N PHE A 105 0.25 11.39 5.93
CA PHE A 105 -1.09 11.11 5.44
C PHE A 105 -1.55 12.30 4.62
N ALA A 106 -2.20 12.03 3.49
CA ALA A 106 -2.82 13.08 2.69
C ALA A 106 -4.27 12.69 2.40
N VAL A 107 -5.17 13.67 2.44
CA VAL A 107 -6.58 13.49 2.10
C VAL A 107 -6.83 14.13 0.74
N MET A 108 -7.28 13.33 -0.23
CA MET A 108 -7.65 13.81 -1.55
C MET A 108 -9.12 14.24 -1.59
N GLY A 109 -9.47 15.11 -2.53
CA GLY A 109 -10.85 15.56 -2.71
C GLY A 109 -11.82 14.44 -3.14
N SER A 110 -11.34 13.40 -3.84
CA SER A 110 -12.13 12.23 -4.25
C SER A 110 -11.32 10.94 -4.11
N GLU A 111 -12.03 9.81 -4.01
CA GLU A 111 -11.45 8.47 -4.00
C GLU A 111 -10.73 8.13 -5.31
N GLU A 112 -11.27 8.53 -6.46
CA GLU A 112 -10.62 8.32 -7.76
C GLU A 112 -9.27 9.05 -7.86
N GLN A 113 -9.20 10.26 -7.28
CA GLN A 113 -7.96 11.06 -7.23
C GLN A 113 -6.92 10.41 -6.31
N ALA A 114 -7.37 9.80 -5.20
CA ALA A 114 -6.51 8.99 -4.35
C ALA A 114 -5.97 7.75 -5.09
N TYR A 115 -6.83 7.05 -5.83
CA TYR A 115 -6.43 5.93 -6.66
C TYR A 115 -5.43 6.30 -7.75
N ALA A 116 -5.66 7.40 -8.46
CA ALA A 116 -4.75 7.90 -9.48
C ALA A 116 -3.37 8.22 -8.89
N ALA A 117 -3.33 8.91 -7.75
CA ALA A 117 -2.08 9.23 -7.05
C ALA A 117 -1.36 7.99 -6.53
N ALA A 118 -2.09 6.97 -6.05
CA ALA A 118 -1.50 5.73 -5.56
C ALA A 118 -0.88 4.87 -6.66
N ASN A 119 -1.39 4.96 -7.89
CA ASN A 119 -0.86 4.24 -9.06
C ASN A 119 0.17 5.04 -9.85
N ALA A 120 0.44 6.28 -9.45
CA ALA A 120 1.41 7.15 -10.10
C ALA A 120 2.73 7.25 -9.32
N VAL A 121 3.79 7.59 -10.04
CA VAL A 121 5.08 7.94 -9.42
C VAL A 121 5.01 9.41 -8.98
N CYS A 122 4.90 9.64 -7.68
CA CYS A 122 4.84 10.98 -7.10
C CYS A 122 6.21 11.44 -6.60
N GLY A 123 6.50 12.74 -6.74
CA GLY A 123 7.71 13.36 -6.22
C GLY A 123 8.87 13.38 -7.21
N ASP A 124 10.10 13.32 -6.70
CA ASP A 124 11.33 13.36 -7.50
C ASP A 124 11.67 11.96 -8.03
N LEU A 125 12.10 11.86 -9.29
CA LEU A 125 12.48 10.59 -9.91
C LEU A 125 13.72 9.96 -9.26
N SER A 126 14.59 10.77 -8.65
CA SER A 126 15.78 10.26 -7.96
C SER A 126 15.41 9.60 -6.62
N GLU A 127 14.38 10.12 -5.95
CA GLU A 127 13.92 9.69 -4.63
C GLU A 127 12.39 9.73 -4.58
N PRO A 128 11.71 8.76 -5.22
CA PRO A 128 10.26 8.79 -5.39
C PRO A 128 9.52 8.61 -4.06
N LEU A 129 8.36 9.25 -3.95
CA LEU A 129 7.44 9.05 -2.84
C LEU A 129 6.71 7.71 -3.03
N LEU A 130 6.72 6.88 -1.98
CA LEU A 130 5.91 5.66 -1.97
C LEU A 130 4.51 6.01 -1.46
N VAL A 131 3.55 6.04 -2.38
CA VAL A 131 2.16 6.36 -2.11
C VAL A 131 1.34 5.06 -2.09
N SER A 132 0.47 4.91 -1.09
CA SER A 132 -0.44 3.77 -0.96
C SER A 132 -1.76 4.22 -0.37
N LEU A 133 -2.87 3.62 -0.78
CA LEU A 133 -4.18 3.88 -0.15
C LEU A 133 -4.14 3.50 1.34
N LEU A 134 -4.76 4.33 2.19
CA LEU A 134 -4.79 4.09 3.63
C LEU A 134 -5.71 2.93 4.00
N SER A 135 -6.90 2.87 3.38
CA SER A 135 -7.74 1.69 3.40
C SER A 135 -7.20 0.68 2.39
N LYS A 136 -6.90 -0.55 2.86
CA LYS A 136 -6.66 -1.68 1.95
C LYS A 136 -7.96 -1.95 1.21
N GLN A 137 -8.13 -1.35 0.05
CA GLN A 137 -9.05 -1.90 -0.92
C GLN A 137 -8.37 -3.18 -1.42
N THR A 138 -8.92 -4.33 -1.05
CA THR A 138 -8.62 -5.59 -1.73
C THR A 138 -9.03 -5.36 -3.18
N SER A 139 -8.05 -5.11 -4.04
CA SER A 139 -8.26 -5.04 -5.47
C SER A 139 -8.63 -6.45 -5.94
N GLU A 140 -9.93 -6.73 -6.04
CA GLU A 140 -10.37 -7.66 -7.08
C GLU A 140 -10.03 -6.98 -8.41
N ALA A 141 -9.15 -7.63 -9.17
CA ALA A 141 -8.73 -7.20 -10.48
C ALA A 141 -9.96 -7.09 -11.39
N SER A 142 -10.43 -5.85 -11.61
CA SER A 142 -11.35 -5.55 -12.71
C SER A 142 -10.60 -5.79 -14.02
N GLY A 143 -11.14 -6.70 -14.83
CA GLY A 143 -10.56 -7.14 -16.08
C GLY A 143 -10.31 -5.98 -17.03
N VAL A 144 -9.05 -5.78 -17.39
CA VAL A 144 -8.70 -5.09 -18.62
C VAL A 144 -8.76 -6.14 -19.72
N GLU A 145 -9.90 -6.18 -20.42
CA GLU A 145 -10.01 -6.83 -21.72
C GLU A 145 -8.99 -6.20 -22.66
N ILE A 146 -7.98 -6.97 -23.04
CA ILE A 146 -7.10 -6.65 -24.16
C ILE A 146 -7.91 -6.96 -25.42
N PRO A 147 -8.20 -6.00 -26.33
CA PRO A 147 -8.71 -6.35 -27.64
C PRO A 147 -7.54 -6.92 -28.45
N GLU A 148 -7.37 -8.24 -28.39
CA GLU A 148 -6.43 -8.99 -29.24
C GLU A 148 -7.04 -9.12 -30.64
N VAL A 149 -6.89 -8.07 -31.44
CA VAL A 149 -7.07 -8.16 -32.89
C VAL A 149 -5.74 -8.60 -33.51
N LEU A 150 -5.77 -9.83 -34.03
CA LEU A 150 -5.11 -10.29 -35.24
C LEU A 150 -3.60 -9.99 -35.35
N THR A 151 -2.76 -11.03 -35.26
CA THR A 151 -2.29 -11.67 -36.51
C THR A 151 -1.21 -12.77 -36.32
N HIS A 152 -1.31 -13.79 -37.19
CA HIS A 152 -0.32 -14.81 -37.59
C HIS A 152 -0.05 -16.03 -36.68
N GLY A 153 -0.99 -16.99 -36.76
CA GLY A 153 -0.73 -18.31 -37.36
C GLY A 153 0.47 -19.12 -36.88
N ARG A 154 0.30 -19.93 -35.83
CA ARG A 154 1.18 -21.05 -35.52
C ARG A 154 0.63 -22.32 -36.18
N VAL A 155 1.20 -22.68 -37.34
CA VAL A 155 0.99 -23.99 -37.97
C VAL A 155 1.64 -25.04 -37.07
N MET A 156 0.83 -25.97 -36.58
CA MET A 156 1.30 -27.23 -35.98
C MET A 156 1.88 -28.10 -37.09
N VAL A 157 3.12 -28.56 -36.91
CA VAL A 157 3.57 -29.80 -37.52
C VAL A 157 4.11 -30.69 -36.42
N ASP A 158 3.46 -31.84 -36.37
CA ASP A 158 3.65 -33.04 -35.58
C ASP A 158 5.08 -33.62 -35.65
N ARG A 159 5.32 -34.63 -34.78
CA ARG A 159 6.27 -35.75 -34.89
C ARG A 159 7.61 -35.67 -34.11
N PRO A 160 8.25 -36.82 -33.79
CA PRO A 160 7.89 -37.74 -32.69
C PRO A 160 9.10 -38.10 -31.78
N SER A 161 8.83 -38.89 -30.73
CA SER A 161 9.82 -39.62 -29.91
C SER A 161 10.86 -40.38 -30.75
N PRO A 162 12.11 -40.48 -30.27
CA PRO A 162 12.64 -41.83 -30.07
C PRO A 162 13.54 -42.01 -28.84
N ALA A 163 13.28 -43.11 -28.13
CA ALA A 163 14.25 -43.81 -27.33
C ALA A 163 15.29 -44.55 -28.21
N ALA A 164 16.44 -44.82 -27.59
CA ALA A 164 17.42 -45.88 -27.89
C ALA A 164 18.71 -45.51 -28.65
N ALA A 165 19.72 -46.29 -28.25
CA ALA A 165 21.00 -46.61 -28.90
C ALA A 165 22.20 -45.70 -28.59
N ALA A 166 22.92 -46.16 -27.56
CA ALA A 166 24.30 -45.81 -27.27
C ALA A 166 25.25 -46.17 -28.43
N ALA A 167 26.33 -45.40 -28.48
CA ALA A 167 27.38 -45.38 -29.47
C ALA A 167 28.16 -46.70 -29.59
N PHE A 168 28.57 -47.06 -30.81
CA PHE A 168 29.78 -47.83 -31.05
C PHE A 168 30.30 -47.71 -32.50
N HIS A 169 31.63 -47.86 -32.64
CA HIS A 169 32.52 -47.93 -33.81
C HIS A 169 32.90 -46.58 -34.45
N ASP A 170 34.15 -46.10 -34.36
CA ASP A 170 35.47 -46.63 -34.76
C ASP A 170 35.73 -46.59 -36.28
N SER A 171 36.96 -46.18 -36.62
CA SER A 171 37.72 -46.40 -37.87
C SER A 171 37.85 -45.33 -38.97
N VAL A 172 39.07 -44.74 -38.99
CA VAL A 172 40.08 -44.63 -40.08
C VAL A 172 39.75 -43.96 -41.44
N GLY A 173 40.33 -42.75 -41.64
CA GLY A 173 41.07 -42.22 -42.83
C GLY A 173 40.40 -42.15 -44.23
N PRO A 174 41.03 -41.56 -45.29
CA PRO A 174 42.28 -40.78 -45.41
C PRO A 174 42.10 -39.37 -46.05
N GLY A 175 43.19 -38.59 -46.20
CA GLY A 175 43.25 -37.26 -46.87
C GLY A 175 42.94 -37.27 -48.38
N PRO A 176 43.14 -36.16 -49.16
CA PRO A 176 44.49 -35.57 -49.32
C PRO A 176 44.58 -34.04 -49.65
N SER A 177 45.84 -33.56 -49.61
CA SER A 177 46.49 -32.54 -50.47
C SER A 177 46.05 -31.07 -50.45
N GLN A 178 46.92 -30.21 -49.91
CA GLN A 178 47.11 -28.83 -50.37
C GLN A 178 48.56 -28.60 -50.84
N PRO A 179 48.80 -27.80 -51.90
CA PRO A 179 50.13 -27.53 -52.41
C PRO A 179 50.81 -26.37 -51.65
N LEU A 180 52.11 -26.52 -51.40
CA LEU A 180 53.02 -25.44 -51.02
C LEU A 180 53.66 -24.86 -52.29
N HIS A 181 53.67 -23.53 -52.37
CA HIS A 181 54.51 -22.69 -53.24
C HIS A 181 55.25 -21.69 -52.32
N PRO A 182 56.31 -21.02 -52.77
CA PRO A 182 57.33 -21.38 -53.75
C PRO A 182 58.67 -21.79 -53.11
#